data_AF-A0A258TUK8-F1
#
_entry.id   AF-A0A258TUK8-F1
#
_cell.length_a   1.000
_cell.length_b   1.000
_cell.length_c   1.000
_cell.angle_alpha   90.00
_cell.angle_beta   90.00
_cell.angle_gamma   90.00
#
_symmetry.space_group_name_H-M   'P 1'
#
loop_
_entity.id
_entity.type
_entity.pdbx_description
1 polymer ?
#
loop_
_entity_poly.entity_id
_entity_poly.type
_entity_poly.pdbx_seq_one_letter_code
_entity_poly.pdbx_strand_id
1 'polypeptide(L)'
;MTKKAIHLVKASQHDLEIEIFVVDNASRDESSRLVAEEFPDVHLISNQINVGFGRANNQILPHYHGRYVLLLNTDAFVESDTLQKTFEFMEQHPDTGILGVKLLGRDGVLQPSCRYFPTPFNIFLNKTGLFKWLPSVQLVDDMTWDHNAVRECDWVPGCYYLIRKEVVERVGLFDPRYFLYYEEVDHCYATKQAGWKVTYFPDAPVVHIGGESAKTDHAISSVSRQVSALQIESELLYFRKNLGLMAVLIHAVLFIVAEAILVIKQLLKTPTKLFQILNFKALGLFLKLSFLTRLGSRSLR
;
A
#
# COMPACT_ATOMS: atom_id res chain seq x y z
N MET A 1 17.68 -4.17 7.79
CA MET A 1 16.92 -4.94 6.78
C MET A 1 17.35 -4.55 5.37
N THR A 2 17.50 -3.25 5.09
CA THR A 2 18.01 -2.69 3.81
C THR A 2 19.20 -3.44 3.20
N LYS A 3 20.28 -3.65 3.95
CA LYS A 3 21.45 -4.40 3.45
C LYS A 3 21.10 -5.80 2.93
N LYS A 4 20.25 -6.52 3.67
CA LYS A 4 19.81 -7.86 3.29
C LYS A 4 18.97 -7.81 2.02
N ALA A 5 18.07 -6.84 1.89
CA ALA A 5 17.29 -6.64 0.67
C ALA A 5 18.21 -6.38 -0.55
N ILE A 6 19.21 -5.49 -0.42
CA ILE A 6 20.18 -5.21 -1.48
C ILE A 6 20.95 -6.47 -1.88
N HIS A 7 21.47 -7.24 -0.93
CA HIS A 7 22.17 -8.50 -1.24
C HIS A 7 21.29 -9.49 -1.99
N LEU A 8 20.02 -9.64 -1.59
CA LEU A 8 19.11 -10.59 -2.24
C LEU A 8 18.69 -10.11 -3.63
N VAL A 9 18.49 -8.80 -3.83
CA VAL A 9 18.25 -8.23 -5.17
C VAL A 9 19.43 -8.48 -6.09
N LYS A 10 20.66 -8.21 -5.63
CA LYS A 10 21.88 -8.50 -6.42
C LYS A 10 22.04 -9.99 -6.71
N ALA A 11 21.72 -10.85 -5.75
CA ALA A 11 21.74 -12.29 -5.95
C ALA A 11 20.67 -12.79 -6.93
N SER A 12 19.56 -12.04 -7.09
CA SER A 12 18.47 -12.38 -8.00
C SER A 12 18.62 -11.80 -9.42
N GLN A 13 19.67 -11.01 -9.65
CA GLN A 13 19.91 -10.31 -10.90
C GLN A 13 20.05 -11.25 -12.11
N HIS A 14 20.77 -12.38 -11.97
CA HIS A 14 21.12 -13.27 -13.09
C HIS A 14 21.70 -12.48 -14.29
N ASP A 15 21.10 -12.61 -15.48
CA ASP A 15 21.52 -11.94 -16.72
C ASP A 15 20.88 -10.56 -16.89
N LEU A 16 20.08 -10.09 -15.93
CA LEU A 16 19.45 -8.78 -15.98
C LEU A 16 20.49 -7.69 -15.68
N GLU A 17 20.42 -6.58 -16.41
CA GLU A 17 21.10 -5.36 -16.00
C GLU A 17 20.20 -4.62 -15.00
N ILE A 18 20.70 -4.38 -13.79
CA ILE A 18 19.96 -3.65 -12.75
C ILE A 18 20.76 -2.44 -12.26
N GLU A 19 20.04 -1.36 -12.01
CA GLU A 19 20.49 -0.19 -11.28
C GLU A 19 19.73 -0.14 -9.96
N ILE A 20 20.42 0.10 -8.84
CA ILE A 20 19.81 0.11 -7.52
C ILE A 20 19.88 1.51 -6.94
N PHE A 21 18.71 2.07 -6.63
CA PHE A 21 18.57 3.31 -5.89
C PHE A 21 18.10 3.03 -4.48
N VAL A 22 18.75 3.65 -3.49
CA VAL A 22 18.29 3.65 -2.10
C VAL A 22 17.97 5.09 -1.71
N VAL A 23 16.71 5.33 -1.34
CA VAL A 23 16.30 6.63 -0.83
C VAL A 23 16.23 6.55 0.69
N ASP A 24 17.21 7.14 1.37
CA ASP A 24 17.14 7.36 2.81
C ASP A 24 16.20 8.54 3.10
N ASN A 25 15.03 8.24 3.68
CA ASN A 25 13.98 9.21 3.91
C ASN A 25 14.06 9.88 5.30
N ALA A 26 15.25 10.42 5.61
CA ALA A 26 15.62 11.02 6.90
C ALA A 26 15.69 10.02 8.06
N SER A 27 16.40 8.91 7.86
CA SER A 27 16.75 8.00 8.95
C SER A 27 17.59 8.71 10.02
N ARG A 28 17.48 8.24 11.27
CA ARG A 28 18.21 8.78 12.43
C ARG A 28 19.29 7.85 12.95
N ASP A 29 19.50 6.74 12.25
CA ASP A 29 20.49 5.73 12.57
C ASP A 29 21.60 5.73 11.51
N GLU A 30 22.56 4.82 11.64
CA GLU A 30 23.70 4.71 10.73
C GLU A 30 23.35 4.03 9.40
N SER A 31 22.06 3.80 9.07
CA SER A 31 21.66 3.01 7.89
C SER A 31 22.24 3.57 6.59
N SER A 32 22.14 4.88 6.37
CA SER A 32 22.60 5.54 5.13
C SER A 32 24.12 5.45 4.97
N ARG A 33 24.83 5.61 6.10
CA ARG A 33 26.29 5.46 6.15
C ARG A 33 26.70 4.02 5.80
N LEU A 34 26.07 3.03 6.43
CA LEU A 34 26.36 1.62 6.18
C LEU A 34 26.06 1.21 4.73
N VAL A 35 24.99 1.75 4.13
CA VAL A 35 24.69 1.52 2.71
C VAL A 35 25.80 2.09 1.82
N ALA A 36 26.24 3.32 2.08
CA ALA A 36 27.31 3.94 1.30
C ALA A 36 28.66 3.23 1.43
N GLU A 37 28.99 2.72 2.62
CA GLU A 37 30.25 2.01 2.88
C GLU A 37 30.27 0.60 2.23
N GLU A 38 29.14 -0.14 2.28
CA GLU A 38 29.10 -1.55 1.85
C GLU A 38 28.64 -1.76 0.40
N PHE A 39 27.92 -0.79 -0.17
CA PHE A 39 27.39 -0.88 -1.53
C PHE A 39 27.74 0.40 -2.33
N PRO A 40 29.03 0.61 -2.66
CA PRO A 40 29.47 1.81 -3.35
C PRO A 40 28.92 1.96 -4.78
N ASP A 41 28.38 0.88 -5.35
CA ASP A 41 27.70 0.84 -6.65
C ASP A 41 26.20 1.15 -6.57
N VAL A 42 25.64 1.35 -5.38
CA VAL A 42 24.24 1.75 -5.17
C VAL A 42 24.12 3.27 -5.15
N HIS A 43 23.12 3.80 -5.86
CA HIS A 43 22.81 5.22 -5.85
C HIS A 43 22.04 5.60 -4.58
N LEU A 44 22.73 6.22 -3.61
CA LEU A 44 22.12 6.68 -2.36
C LEU A 44 21.60 8.13 -2.49
N ILE A 45 20.32 8.34 -2.23
CA ILE A 45 19.68 9.66 -2.12
C ILE A 45 19.28 9.86 -0.65
N SER A 46 19.88 10.83 0.03
CA SER A 46 19.62 11.08 1.46
C SER A 46 18.81 12.36 1.69
N ASN A 47 17.60 12.21 2.22
CA ASN A 47 16.72 13.32 2.55
C ASN A 47 17.00 13.88 3.95
N GLN A 48 16.95 15.20 4.09
CA GLN A 48 17.06 15.87 5.39
C GLN A 48 15.77 15.81 6.21
N ILE A 49 14.63 15.65 5.53
CA ILE A 49 13.30 15.54 6.14
C ILE A 49 12.57 14.34 5.53
N ASN A 50 11.73 13.68 6.31
CA ASN A 50 10.88 12.62 5.80
C ASN A 50 9.78 13.23 4.92
N VAL A 51 9.87 13.00 3.61
CA VAL A 51 8.92 13.56 2.63
C VAL A 51 7.69 12.65 2.42
N GLY A 52 7.62 11.49 3.07
CA GLY A 52 6.61 10.47 2.79
C GLY A 52 7.07 9.45 1.77
N PHE A 53 6.34 8.34 1.63
CA PHE A 53 6.74 7.19 0.82
C PHE A 53 6.67 7.48 -0.68
N GLY A 54 5.54 8.02 -1.15
CA GLY A 54 5.34 8.33 -2.56
C GLY A 54 6.36 9.33 -3.09
N ARG A 55 6.50 10.46 -2.39
CA ARG A 55 7.48 11.52 -2.75
C ARG A 55 8.92 11.04 -2.72
N ALA A 56 9.30 10.16 -1.78
CA ALA A 56 10.64 9.60 -1.73
C ALA A 56 10.93 8.71 -2.94
N ASN A 57 10.03 7.78 -3.28
CA ASN A 57 10.19 6.94 -4.47
C ASN A 57 10.26 7.76 -5.76
N ASN A 58 9.46 8.83 -5.89
CA ASN A 58 9.46 9.69 -7.08
C ASN A 58 10.81 10.39 -7.34
N GLN A 59 11.72 10.48 -6.35
CA GLN A 59 13.03 11.12 -6.53
C GLN A 59 13.93 10.39 -7.53
N ILE A 60 13.64 9.12 -7.82
CA ILE A 60 14.40 8.33 -8.81
C ILE A 60 13.98 8.62 -10.25
N LEU A 61 12.82 9.27 -10.48
CA LEU A 61 12.26 9.49 -11.82
C LEU A 61 13.20 10.21 -12.79
N PRO A 62 14.02 11.19 -12.39
CA PRO A 62 14.98 11.83 -13.30
C PRO A 62 16.22 10.97 -13.60
N HIS A 63 16.38 9.84 -12.91
CA HIS A 63 17.65 9.09 -12.86
C HIS A 63 17.54 7.64 -13.34
N TYR A 64 16.33 7.08 -13.46
CA TYR A 64 16.16 5.70 -13.92
C TYR A 64 16.22 5.60 -15.45
N HIS A 65 16.79 4.49 -15.93
CA HIS A 65 16.97 4.18 -17.35
C HIS A 65 16.33 2.84 -17.73
N GLY A 66 16.06 1.97 -16.76
CA GLY A 66 15.49 0.63 -16.96
C GLY A 66 14.15 0.61 -17.72
N ARG A 67 13.89 -0.52 -18.42
CA ARG A 67 12.58 -0.82 -19.06
C ARG A 67 11.46 -1.08 -18.06
N TYR A 68 11.85 -1.43 -16.83
CA TYR A 68 10.96 -1.64 -15.70
C TYR A 68 11.50 -0.89 -14.49
N VAL A 69 10.59 -0.44 -13.64
CA VAL A 69 10.89 0.15 -12.32
C VAL A 69 10.34 -0.80 -11.27
N LEU A 70 11.21 -1.37 -10.45
CA LEU A 70 10.81 -2.16 -9.29
C LEU A 70 10.88 -1.30 -8.03
N LEU A 71 9.73 -1.08 -7.39
CA LEU A 71 9.70 -0.58 -6.02
C LEU A 71 9.69 -1.78 -5.07
N LEU A 72 10.70 -1.83 -4.20
CA LEU A 72 10.88 -2.91 -3.23
C LEU A 72 11.06 -2.30 -1.85
N ASN A 73 10.22 -2.71 -0.89
CA ASN A 73 10.40 -2.28 0.48
C ASN A 73 11.67 -2.90 1.09
N THR A 74 12.31 -2.18 2.01
CA THR A 74 13.56 -2.62 2.65
C THR A 74 13.40 -3.83 3.59
N ASP A 75 12.16 -4.21 3.88
CA ASP A 75 11.74 -5.37 4.66
C ASP A 75 11.00 -6.45 3.83
N ALA A 76 11.06 -6.33 2.50
CA ALA A 76 10.67 -7.36 1.54
C ALA A 76 11.92 -8.06 0.99
N PHE A 77 11.87 -9.39 0.91
CA PHE A 77 12.99 -10.24 0.52
C PHE A 77 12.59 -11.14 -0.63
N VAL A 78 13.31 -10.96 -1.74
CA VAL A 78 13.19 -11.75 -2.96
C VAL A 78 13.96 -13.06 -2.85
N GLU A 79 13.50 -14.09 -3.57
CA GLU A 79 14.26 -15.32 -3.82
C GLU A 79 15.20 -15.15 -5.02
N SER A 80 16.16 -16.07 -5.20
CA SER A 80 17.19 -15.97 -6.24
C SER A 80 16.62 -15.84 -7.66
N ASP A 81 15.48 -16.44 -7.98
CA ASP A 81 14.91 -16.40 -9.33
C ASP A 81 13.76 -15.39 -9.49
N THR A 82 13.46 -14.57 -8.46
CA THR A 82 12.28 -13.69 -8.43
C THR A 82 12.32 -12.63 -9.53
N LEU A 83 13.44 -11.92 -9.67
CA LEU A 83 13.55 -10.86 -10.68
C LEU A 83 13.46 -11.44 -12.09
N GLN A 84 14.15 -12.54 -12.37
CA GLN A 84 14.11 -13.22 -13.66
C GLN A 84 12.68 -13.65 -14.03
N LYS A 85 11.98 -14.35 -13.14
CA LYS A 85 10.62 -14.84 -13.39
C LYS A 85 9.61 -13.70 -13.61
N THR A 86 9.69 -12.65 -12.80
CA THR A 86 8.77 -11.51 -12.93
C THR A 86 9.04 -10.68 -14.17
N PHE A 87 10.31 -10.53 -14.56
CA PHE A 87 10.70 -9.95 -15.84
C PHE A 87 10.17 -10.77 -17.02
N GLU A 88 10.41 -12.08 -17.05
CA GLU A 88 9.92 -12.97 -18.11
C GLU A 88 8.39 -12.93 -18.24
N PHE A 89 7.69 -12.91 -17.11
CA PHE A 89 6.24 -12.76 -17.09
C PHE A 89 5.80 -11.45 -17.75
N MET A 90 6.45 -10.33 -17.42
CA MET A 90 6.14 -9.01 -18.01
C MET A 90 6.45 -8.94 -19.51
N GLU A 91 7.51 -9.60 -19.98
CA GLU A 91 7.82 -9.68 -21.41
C GLU A 91 6.78 -10.52 -22.18
N GLN A 92 6.24 -11.57 -21.56
CA GLN A 92 5.21 -12.43 -22.15
C GLN A 92 3.80 -11.80 -22.12
N HIS A 93 3.57 -10.84 -21.21
CA HIS A 93 2.27 -10.18 -21.01
C HIS A 93 2.39 -8.67 -21.23
N PRO A 94 2.48 -8.22 -22.50
CA PRO A 94 2.71 -6.81 -22.84
C PRO A 94 1.57 -5.88 -22.42
N ASP A 95 0.39 -6.40 -22.04
CA ASP A 95 -0.74 -5.65 -21.51
C ASP A 95 -0.70 -5.45 -19.98
N THR A 96 0.18 -6.17 -19.28
CA THR A 96 0.43 -5.95 -17.85
C THR A 96 1.32 -4.72 -17.68
N GLY A 97 0.77 -3.69 -17.02
CA GLY A 97 1.46 -2.46 -16.71
C GLY A 97 2.11 -2.47 -15.32
N ILE A 98 1.47 -3.12 -14.35
CA ILE A 98 1.98 -3.30 -12.98
C ILE A 98 1.84 -4.76 -12.59
N LEU A 99 2.90 -5.31 -11.98
CA LEU A 99 2.94 -6.66 -11.44
C LEU A 99 3.23 -6.62 -9.94
N GLY A 100 2.36 -7.26 -9.17
CA GLY A 100 2.63 -7.66 -7.79
C GLY A 100 2.81 -9.17 -7.70
N VAL A 101 3.32 -9.63 -6.57
CA VAL A 101 3.62 -11.06 -6.35
C VAL A 101 2.90 -11.62 -5.13
N LYS A 102 2.97 -12.95 -4.98
CA LYS A 102 2.61 -13.62 -3.73
C LYS A 102 3.46 -13.11 -2.57
N LEU A 103 2.79 -12.65 -1.52
CA LEU A 103 3.46 -12.16 -0.32
C LEU A 103 3.29 -13.17 0.82
N LEU A 104 4.40 -13.51 1.45
CA LEU A 104 4.43 -14.40 2.61
C LEU A 104 4.98 -13.64 3.82
N GLY A 105 4.41 -13.87 5.00
CA GLY A 105 4.98 -13.44 6.27
C GLY A 105 6.26 -14.21 6.61
N ARG A 106 6.91 -13.83 7.72
CA ARG A 106 8.12 -14.52 8.19
C ARG A 106 7.83 -15.99 8.55
N ASP A 107 6.61 -16.25 8.96
CA ASP A 107 6.04 -17.56 9.29
C ASP A 107 5.56 -18.35 8.06
N GLY A 108 5.74 -17.81 6.84
CA GLY A 108 5.22 -18.41 5.61
C GLY A 108 3.72 -18.22 5.42
N VAL A 109 3.04 -17.46 6.30
CA VAL A 109 1.60 -17.22 6.17
C VAL A 109 1.34 -16.22 5.05
N LEU A 110 0.43 -16.59 4.16
CA LEU A 110 0.00 -15.76 3.05
C LEU A 110 -0.54 -14.40 3.51
N GLN A 111 -0.13 -13.33 2.83
CA GLN A 111 -0.64 -11.97 3.01
C GLN A 111 -1.50 -11.55 1.81
N PRO A 112 -2.55 -10.73 1.99
CA PRO A 112 -3.33 -10.20 0.89
C PRO A 112 -2.49 -9.33 -0.06
N SER A 113 -2.31 -9.77 -1.30
CA SER A 113 -1.50 -9.05 -2.31
C SER A 113 -2.11 -8.94 -3.71
N CYS A 114 -3.35 -9.40 -3.89
CA CYS A 114 -4.22 -9.09 -5.02
C CYS A 114 -5.52 -8.56 -4.43
N ARG A 115 -5.79 -7.26 -4.64
CA ARG A 115 -6.83 -6.54 -3.90
C ARG A 115 -7.80 -5.83 -4.84
N TYR A 116 -9.00 -5.60 -4.33
CA TYR A 116 -10.02 -4.78 -5.00
C TYR A 116 -9.95 -3.33 -4.56
N PHE A 117 -10.40 -2.41 -5.40
CA PHE A 117 -10.40 -1.00 -5.04
C PHE A 117 -11.24 -0.74 -3.78
N PRO A 118 -10.74 0.09 -2.85
CA PRO A 118 -11.55 0.59 -1.76
C PRO A 118 -12.71 1.42 -2.32
N THR A 119 -13.90 1.19 -1.78
CA THR A 119 -15.09 2.00 -2.04
C THR A 119 -15.74 2.37 -0.71
N PRO A 120 -16.51 3.46 -0.64
CA PRO A 120 -17.25 3.79 0.58
C PRO A 120 -18.06 2.62 1.14
N PHE A 121 -18.64 1.80 0.27
CA PHE A 121 -19.51 0.69 0.65
C PHE A 121 -18.73 -0.55 1.13
N ASN A 122 -17.69 -1.00 0.43
CA ASN A 122 -16.95 -2.18 0.87
C ASN A 122 -16.15 -1.92 2.17
N ILE A 123 -15.63 -0.69 2.37
CA ILE A 123 -15.01 -0.26 3.64
C ILE A 123 -16.04 -0.28 4.77
N PHE A 124 -17.24 0.26 4.53
CA PHE A 124 -18.35 0.22 5.49
C PHE A 124 -18.71 -1.21 5.91
N LEU A 125 -18.88 -2.11 4.93
CA LEU A 125 -19.23 -3.50 5.21
C LEU A 125 -18.13 -4.25 5.97
N ASN A 126 -16.87 -4.00 5.62
CA ASN A 126 -15.73 -4.57 6.33
C ASN A 126 -15.69 -4.08 7.79
N LYS A 127 -15.76 -2.75 7.99
CA LYS A 127 -15.72 -2.11 9.32
C LYS A 127 -16.86 -2.58 10.24
N THR A 128 -18.06 -2.78 9.69
CA THR A 128 -19.23 -3.22 10.47
C THR A 128 -19.33 -4.74 10.60
N GLY A 129 -18.61 -5.52 9.78
CA GLY A 129 -18.78 -6.97 9.67
C GLY A 129 -20.09 -7.41 9.01
N LEU A 130 -20.80 -6.50 8.34
CA LEU A 130 -22.06 -6.79 7.64
C LEU A 130 -21.83 -7.49 6.29
N PHE A 131 -20.59 -7.54 5.80
CA PHE A 131 -20.23 -8.28 4.58
C PHE A 131 -20.70 -9.76 4.59
N LYS A 132 -20.82 -10.37 5.78
CA LYS A 132 -21.32 -11.75 5.95
C LYS A 132 -22.72 -11.97 5.38
N TRP A 133 -23.51 -10.91 5.24
CA TRP A 133 -24.87 -10.93 4.70
C TRP A 133 -24.92 -10.56 3.22
N LEU A 134 -23.80 -10.11 2.66
CA LEU A 134 -23.66 -9.62 1.29
C LEU A 134 -22.42 -10.26 0.63
N PRO A 135 -22.39 -11.59 0.45
CA PRO A 135 -21.20 -12.32 -0.01
C PRO A 135 -20.80 -11.98 -1.45
N SER A 136 -21.67 -11.33 -2.22
CA SER A 136 -21.37 -10.87 -3.58
C SER A 136 -20.50 -9.60 -3.62
N VAL A 137 -20.29 -8.93 -2.48
CA VAL A 137 -19.47 -7.71 -2.45
C VAL A 137 -18.00 -8.08 -2.32
N GLN A 138 -17.20 -7.59 -3.27
CA GLN A 138 -15.75 -7.70 -3.25
C GLN A 138 -15.16 -6.81 -2.15
N LEU A 139 -14.64 -7.45 -1.10
CA LEU A 139 -13.88 -6.79 -0.05
C LEU A 139 -12.44 -6.56 -0.51
N VAL A 140 -11.83 -5.46 -0.09
CA VAL A 140 -10.47 -5.07 -0.49
C VAL A 140 -9.48 -6.23 -0.34
N ASP A 141 -9.49 -6.91 0.80
CA ASP A 141 -8.59 -8.03 1.13
C ASP A 141 -9.29 -9.40 1.02
N ASP A 142 -10.02 -9.63 -0.09
CA ASP A 142 -10.64 -10.92 -0.37
C ASP A 142 -9.58 -12.03 -0.54
N MET A 143 -9.69 -13.07 0.30
CA MET A 143 -8.79 -14.22 0.31
C MET A 143 -9.46 -15.52 -0.17
N THR A 144 -10.68 -15.48 -0.70
CA THR A 144 -11.50 -16.67 -1.00
C THR A 144 -11.20 -17.37 -2.34
N TRP A 145 -10.20 -16.91 -3.07
CA TRP A 145 -9.81 -17.39 -4.40
C TRP A 145 -8.50 -18.20 -4.35
N ASP A 146 -8.10 -18.81 -5.47
CA ASP A 146 -6.87 -19.60 -5.55
C ASP A 146 -5.62 -18.70 -5.70
N HIS A 147 -4.87 -18.54 -4.62
CA HIS A 147 -3.61 -17.76 -4.56
C HIS A 147 -2.41 -18.47 -5.18
N ASN A 148 -2.62 -19.55 -5.95
CA ASN A 148 -1.61 -20.15 -6.82
C ASN A 148 -1.88 -19.90 -8.30
N ALA A 149 -2.92 -19.14 -8.63
CA ALA A 149 -3.23 -18.74 -10.00
C ALA A 149 -2.82 -17.29 -10.26
N VAL A 150 -2.31 -17.04 -11.46
CA VAL A 150 -2.15 -15.68 -11.99
C VAL A 150 -3.51 -15.02 -12.05
N ARG A 151 -3.60 -13.75 -11.62
CA ARG A 151 -4.88 -13.06 -11.50
C ARG A 151 -4.76 -11.58 -11.80
N GLU A 152 -5.67 -11.05 -12.62
CA GLU A 152 -5.87 -9.60 -12.72
C GLU A 152 -6.56 -9.10 -11.44
N CYS A 153 -6.06 -7.99 -10.91
CA CYS A 153 -6.57 -7.34 -9.71
C CYS A 153 -6.79 -5.85 -9.95
N ASP A 154 -7.38 -5.17 -8.96
CA ASP A 154 -7.51 -3.71 -9.05
C ASP A 154 -6.23 -3.03 -8.63
N TRP A 155 -5.57 -3.54 -7.58
CA TRP A 155 -4.28 -3.03 -7.12
C TRP A 155 -3.49 -4.10 -6.35
N VAL A 156 -2.17 -3.87 -6.26
CA VAL A 156 -1.21 -4.71 -5.52
C VAL A 156 -0.44 -3.86 -4.50
N PRO A 157 -0.03 -4.41 -3.34
CA PRO A 157 0.75 -3.67 -2.33
C PRO A 157 2.14 -3.24 -2.82
N GLY A 158 2.62 -2.09 -2.36
CA GLY A 158 3.91 -1.50 -2.77
C GLY A 158 5.18 -2.19 -2.27
N CYS A 159 5.09 -3.30 -1.53
CA CYS A 159 6.29 -3.95 -1.00
C CYS A 159 7.09 -4.73 -2.06
N TYR A 160 6.44 -5.18 -3.13
CA TYR A 160 7.07 -5.61 -4.39
C TYR A 160 6.15 -5.17 -5.53
N TYR A 161 6.57 -4.14 -6.25
CA TYR A 161 5.71 -3.43 -7.19
C TYR A 161 6.51 -3.12 -8.46
N LEU A 162 6.41 -4.03 -9.44
CA LEU A 162 7.13 -3.95 -10.69
C LEU A 162 6.28 -3.21 -11.73
N ILE A 163 6.82 -2.14 -12.28
CA ILE A 163 6.10 -1.20 -13.15
C ILE A 163 6.78 -1.19 -14.51
N ARG A 164 5.99 -1.30 -15.57
CA ARG A 164 6.44 -1.08 -16.94
C ARG A 164 6.75 0.41 -17.18
N LYS A 165 7.86 0.73 -17.83
CA LYS A 165 8.28 2.13 -18.11
C LYS A 165 7.18 2.96 -18.78
N GLU A 166 6.47 2.37 -19.73
CA GLU A 166 5.38 3.00 -20.47
C GLU A 166 4.22 3.44 -19.55
N VAL A 167 4.00 2.76 -18.43
CA VAL A 167 3.05 3.21 -17.40
C VAL A 167 3.58 4.47 -16.73
N VAL A 168 4.85 4.46 -16.29
CA VAL A 168 5.49 5.63 -15.65
C VAL A 168 5.48 6.84 -16.58
N GLU A 169 5.78 6.67 -17.86
CA GLU A 169 5.75 7.73 -18.86
C GLU A 169 4.32 8.25 -19.13
N ARG A 170 3.31 7.37 -19.04
CA ARG A 170 1.92 7.70 -19.37
C ARG A 170 1.16 8.35 -18.22
N VAL A 171 1.28 7.82 -17.00
CA VAL A 171 0.50 8.26 -15.84
C VAL A 171 1.35 8.85 -14.72
N GLY A 172 2.68 8.82 -14.84
CA GLY A 172 3.60 9.17 -13.76
C GLY A 172 3.80 8.02 -12.79
N LEU A 173 4.39 8.33 -11.63
CA LEU A 173 4.48 7.40 -10.50
C LEU A 173 3.46 7.81 -9.44
N PHE A 174 3.85 7.89 -8.17
CA PHE A 174 2.92 8.18 -7.08
C PHE A 174 2.51 9.64 -7.05
N ASP A 175 1.24 9.92 -6.76
CA ASP A 175 0.76 11.28 -6.58
C ASP A 175 1.38 11.90 -5.31
N PRO A 176 2.08 13.05 -5.42
CA PRO A 176 2.84 13.62 -4.31
C PRO A 176 1.96 14.14 -3.15
N ARG A 177 0.63 14.13 -3.30
CA ARG A 177 -0.31 14.46 -2.23
C ARG A 177 -0.41 13.37 -1.17
N TYR A 178 -0.10 12.12 -1.49
CA TYR A 178 -0.08 11.04 -0.49
C TYR A 178 1.24 11.07 0.28
N PHE A 179 1.16 11.27 1.60
CA PHE A 179 2.33 11.13 2.46
C PHE A 179 2.68 9.66 2.68
N LEU A 180 1.66 8.83 2.95
CA LEU A 180 1.77 7.39 3.13
C LEU A 180 0.38 6.76 2.98
N TYR A 181 0.31 5.54 2.45
CA TYR A 181 -0.90 4.81 2.11
C TYR A 181 -1.68 5.41 0.94
N TYR A 182 -2.35 4.53 0.19
CA TYR A 182 -3.13 4.81 -1.02
C TYR A 182 -2.34 5.32 -2.22
N GLU A 183 -1.03 5.60 -2.12
CA GLU A 183 -0.23 5.92 -3.30
C GLU A 183 -0.29 4.83 -4.37
N GLU A 184 -0.21 3.55 -3.98
CA GLU A 184 -0.26 2.43 -4.93
C GLU A 184 -1.68 2.17 -5.40
N VAL A 185 -2.68 2.38 -4.53
CA VAL A 185 -4.11 2.25 -4.87
C VAL A 185 -4.47 3.26 -5.96
N ASP A 186 -4.05 4.51 -5.77
CA ASP A 186 -4.27 5.61 -6.69
C ASP A 186 -3.51 5.42 -8.01
N HIS A 187 -2.26 4.99 -7.94
CA HIS A 187 -1.44 4.72 -9.11
C HIS A 187 -1.99 3.54 -9.93
N CYS A 188 -2.44 2.46 -9.28
CA CYS A 188 -3.13 1.35 -9.95
C CYS A 188 -4.44 1.82 -10.60
N TYR A 189 -5.22 2.67 -9.93
CA TYR A 189 -6.43 3.25 -10.51
C TYR A 189 -6.12 4.05 -11.79
N ALA A 190 -5.14 4.94 -11.74
CA ALA A 190 -4.70 5.70 -12.93
C ALA A 190 -4.18 4.78 -14.04
N THR A 191 -3.44 3.72 -13.68
CA THR A 191 -2.90 2.73 -14.62
C THR A 191 -4.02 1.97 -15.35
N LYS A 192 -5.04 1.50 -14.61
CA LYS A 192 -6.22 0.85 -15.21
C LYS A 192 -7.02 1.81 -16.10
N GLN A 193 -7.17 3.07 -15.67
CA GLN A 193 -7.82 4.10 -16.49
C GLN A 193 -7.05 4.41 -17.79
N ALA A 194 -5.73 4.18 -17.81
CA ALA A 194 -4.90 4.28 -19.01
C ALA A 194 -4.93 3.01 -19.89
N GLY A 195 -5.71 1.99 -19.53
CA GLY A 195 -5.92 0.77 -20.32
C GLY A 195 -4.97 -0.38 -20.01
N TRP A 196 -4.13 -0.25 -18.97
CA TRP A 196 -3.18 -1.29 -18.57
C TRP A 196 -3.77 -2.23 -17.51
N LYS A 197 -3.31 -3.48 -17.51
CA LYS A 197 -3.65 -4.44 -16.45
C LYS A 197 -2.74 -4.29 -15.24
N VAL A 198 -3.31 -4.60 -14.08
CA VAL A 198 -2.59 -4.78 -12.82
C VAL A 198 -2.72 -6.25 -12.44
N THR A 199 -1.59 -6.96 -12.35
CA THR A 199 -1.58 -8.41 -12.30
C THR A 199 -0.87 -8.91 -11.04
N TYR A 200 -1.40 -9.97 -10.47
CA TYR A 200 -0.79 -10.76 -9.41
C TYR A 200 -0.14 -12.02 -9.98
N PHE A 201 1.10 -12.28 -9.56
CA PHE A 201 1.91 -13.40 -10.01
C PHE A 201 2.34 -14.31 -8.84
N PRO A 202 1.91 -15.58 -8.79
CA PRO A 202 2.15 -16.46 -7.65
C PRO A 202 3.52 -17.16 -7.65
N ASP A 203 4.18 -17.31 -8.81
CA ASP A 203 5.32 -18.22 -8.97
C ASP A 203 6.68 -17.62 -8.59
N ALA A 204 6.68 -16.38 -8.09
CA ALA A 204 7.84 -15.68 -7.53
C ALA A 204 7.48 -15.06 -6.16
N PRO A 205 7.27 -15.88 -5.12
CA PRO A 205 6.85 -15.38 -3.81
C PRO A 205 7.93 -14.53 -3.16
N VAL A 206 7.51 -13.48 -2.44
CA VAL A 206 8.37 -12.56 -1.70
C VAL A 206 8.00 -12.59 -0.23
N VAL A 207 9.01 -12.70 0.63
CA VAL A 207 8.82 -12.65 2.09
C VAL A 207 8.80 -11.19 2.54
N HIS A 208 7.72 -10.75 3.17
CA HIS A 208 7.53 -9.38 3.64
C HIS A 208 7.27 -9.33 5.15
N ILE A 209 8.20 -8.72 5.90
CA ILE A 209 8.13 -8.66 7.38
C ILE A 209 7.14 -7.57 7.85
N GLY A 210 7.05 -6.44 7.15
CA GLY A 210 6.32 -5.25 7.60
C GLY A 210 4.82 -5.44 7.85
N GLY A 211 4.22 -6.47 7.24
CA GLY A 211 2.83 -6.85 7.48
C GLY A 211 2.52 -7.32 8.91
N GLU A 212 3.54 -7.70 9.70
CA GLU A 212 3.36 -8.15 11.08
C GLU A 212 3.14 -6.98 12.06
N SER A 213 3.73 -5.80 11.81
CA SER A 213 3.55 -4.61 12.67
C SER A 213 2.09 -4.15 12.75
N ALA A 214 1.28 -4.45 11.73
CA ALA A 214 -0.17 -4.20 11.75
C ALA A 214 -0.95 -5.27 12.54
N LYS A 215 -0.39 -6.48 12.73
CA LYS A 215 -1.02 -7.58 13.49
C LYS A 215 -0.78 -7.46 15.00
N THR A 216 0.27 -6.77 15.45
CA THR A 216 0.66 -6.76 16.87
C THR A 216 0.13 -5.59 17.71
N ASP A 217 -0.48 -4.55 17.14
CA ASP A 217 -0.90 -3.37 17.91
C ASP A 217 -2.43 -3.26 18.09
N HIS A 218 -2.98 -4.17 18.90
CA HIS A 218 -4.27 -3.92 19.59
C HIS A 218 -4.12 -2.93 20.77
N ALA A 219 -2.90 -2.43 21.02
CA ALA A 219 -2.66 -1.34 21.96
C ALA A 219 -2.76 0.02 21.25
N ILE A 220 -3.59 0.92 21.77
CA ILE A 220 -3.72 2.30 21.29
C ILE A 220 -2.43 3.08 21.62
N SER A 221 -1.36 2.82 20.87
CA SER A 221 -0.10 3.56 20.92
C SER A 221 -0.23 4.89 20.15
N SER A 222 0.65 5.87 20.41
CA SER A 222 0.72 7.11 19.60
C SER A 222 1.00 6.80 18.12
N VAL A 223 1.73 5.72 17.86
CA VAL A 223 2.03 5.18 16.52
C VAL A 223 0.75 4.72 15.82
N SER A 224 -0.10 3.92 16.49
CA SER A 224 -1.39 3.48 15.92
C SER A 224 -2.30 4.65 15.50
N ARG A 225 -2.28 5.75 16.27
CA ARG A 225 -3.05 6.97 15.97
C ARG A 225 -2.50 7.71 14.76
N GLN A 226 -1.18 7.81 14.64
CA GLN A 226 -0.54 8.43 13.49
C GLN A 226 -0.81 7.62 12.21
N VAL A 227 -0.71 6.29 12.28
CA VAL A 227 -1.08 5.39 11.18
C VAL A 227 -2.53 5.60 10.76
N SER A 228 -3.47 5.58 11.72
CA SER A 228 -4.89 5.79 11.46
C SER A 228 -5.17 7.16 10.80
N ALA A 229 -4.46 8.20 11.23
CA ALA A 229 -4.63 9.55 10.67
C ALA A 229 -4.16 9.62 9.21
N LEU A 230 -3.00 9.02 8.90
CA LEU A 230 -2.48 8.94 7.53
C LEU A 230 -3.41 8.12 6.63
N GLN A 231 -3.92 6.98 7.11
CA GLN A 231 -4.87 6.17 6.34
C GLN A 231 -6.17 6.93 6.03
N ILE A 232 -6.77 7.61 7.01
CA ILE A 232 -7.99 8.40 6.80
C ILE A 232 -7.74 9.56 5.84
N GLU A 233 -6.65 10.31 6.02
CA GLU A 233 -6.28 11.42 5.13
C GLU A 233 -6.14 10.93 3.69
N SER A 234 -5.34 9.88 3.47
CA SER A 234 -5.09 9.29 2.16
C SER A 234 -6.35 8.69 1.53
N GLU A 235 -7.22 8.04 2.31
CA GLU A 235 -8.51 7.52 1.84
C GLU A 235 -9.44 8.65 1.35
N LEU A 236 -9.52 9.76 2.10
CA LEU A 236 -10.29 10.93 1.68
C LEU A 236 -9.74 11.55 0.40
N LEU A 237 -8.42 11.67 0.27
CA LEU A 237 -7.76 12.15 -0.96
C LEU A 237 -8.12 11.25 -2.15
N TYR A 238 -8.02 9.93 -1.98
CA TYR A 238 -8.33 8.94 -3.01
C TYR A 238 -9.80 9.01 -3.45
N PHE A 239 -10.74 8.96 -2.50
CA PHE A 239 -12.17 9.06 -2.84
C PHE A 239 -12.51 10.39 -3.49
N ARG A 240 -11.94 11.50 -3.00
CA ARG A 240 -12.18 12.80 -3.59
C ARG A 240 -11.66 12.89 -5.03
N LYS A 241 -10.44 12.40 -5.27
CA LYS A 241 -9.77 12.46 -6.57
C LYS A 241 -10.44 11.55 -7.60
N ASN A 242 -10.70 10.29 -7.23
CA ASN A 242 -11.08 9.24 -8.18
C ASN A 242 -12.59 8.99 -8.25
N LEU A 243 -13.34 9.25 -7.16
CA LEU A 243 -14.78 8.97 -7.06
C LEU A 243 -15.65 10.24 -6.87
N GLY A 244 -15.03 11.40 -6.63
CA GLY A 244 -15.68 12.70 -6.55
C GLY A 244 -16.27 13.06 -5.17
N LEU A 245 -16.92 14.25 -5.09
CA LEU A 245 -17.44 14.77 -3.80
C LEU A 245 -18.46 13.84 -3.16
N MET A 246 -19.39 13.34 -3.99
CA MET A 246 -20.51 12.55 -3.51
C MET A 246 -20.05 11.27 -2.83
N ALA A 247 -18.98 10.64 -3.35
CA ALA A 247 -18.38 9.47 -2.71
C ALA A 247 -17.83 9.79 -1.32
N VAL A 248 -17.18 10.95 -1.14
CA VAL A 248 -16.69 11.39 0.18
C VAL A 248 -17.83 11.68 1.15
N LEU A 249 -18.92 12.31 0.68
CA LEU A 249 -20.10 12.57 1.51
C LEU A 249 -20.81 11.26 1.91
N ILE A 250 -21.00 10.34 0.96
CA ILE A 250 -21.55 8.99 1.24
C ILE A 250 -20.65 8.27 2.24
N HIS A 251 -19.33 8.32 2.04
CA HIS A 251 -18.37 7.71 2.94
C HIS A 251 -18.48 8.29 4.36
N ALA A 252 -18.60 9.61 4.50
CA ALA A 252 -18.78 10.25 5.81
C ALA A 252 -20.07 9.79 6.52
N VAL A 253 -21.18 9.70 5.78
CA VAL A 253 -22.45 9.16 6.32
C VAL A 253 -22.28 7.69 6.74
N LEU A 254 -21.71 6.86 5.87
CA LEU A 254 -21.48 5.44 6.17
C LEU A 254 -20.52 5.26 7.35
N PHE A 255 -19.52 6.12 7.51
CA PHE A 255 -18.60 6.08 8.65
C PHE A 255 -19.35 6.36 9.95
N ILE A 256 -20.20 7.39 10.00
CA ILE A 256 -21.03 7.71 11.16
C ILE A 256 -21.96 6.54 11.50
N VAL A 257 -22.63 5.97 10.48
CA VAL A 257 -23.51 4.80 10.66
C VAL A 257 -22.73 3.58 11.15
N ALA A 258 -21.51 3.35 10.65
CA ALA A 258 -20.67 2.25 11.11
C ALA A 258 -20.31 2.39 12.59
N GLU A 259 -19.91 3.59 13.03
CA GLU A 259 -19.62 3.87 14.44
C GLU A 259 -20.86 3.63 15.32
N ALA A 260 -22.05 4.06 14.89
CA ALA A 260 -23.29 3.78 15.59
C ALA A 260 -23.58 2.28 15.71
N ILE A 261 -23.41 1.51 14.63
CA ILE A 261 -23.57 0.04 14.64
C ILE A 261 -22.57 -0.61 15.60
N LEU A 262 -21.31 -0.17 15.62
CA LEU A 262 -20.29 -0.72 16.51
C LEU A 262 -20.61 -0.44 17.99
N VAL A 263 -21.08 0.77 18.30
CA VAL A 263 -21.57 1.12 19.65
C VAL A 263 -22.75 0.21 20.05
N ILE A 264 -23.75 0.05 19.18
CA ILE A 264 -24.90 -0.83 19.44
C ILE A 264 -24.44 -2.27 19.69
N LYS A 265 -23.55 -2.82 18.85
CA LYS A 265 -22.99 -4.16 19.02
C LYS A 265 -22.25 -4.32 20.35
N GLN A 266 -21.55 -3.27 20.79
CA GLN A 266 -20.82 -3.29 22.06
C GLN A 266 -21.77 -3.20 23.27
N LEU A 267 -22.83 -2.39 23.19
CA LEU A 267 -23.87 -2.30 24.21
C LEU A 267 -24.60 -3.64 24.40
N LEU A 268 -24.91 -4.33 23.31
CA LEU A 268 -25.53 -5.66 23.35
C LEU A 268 -24.62 -6.72 24.00
N LYS A 269 -23.29 -6.59 23.87
CA LYS A 269 -22.32 -7.54 24.47
C LYS A 269 -22.01 -7.24 25.93
N THR A 270 -21.94 -5.96 26.33
CA THR A 270 -21.52 -5.55 27.67
C THR A 270 -22.38 -4.39 28.19
N PRO A 271 -23.66 -4.63 28.56
CA PRO A 271 -24.61 -3.55 28.87
C PRO A 271 -24.23 -2.73 30.12
N THR A 272 -23.44 -3.28 31.04
CA THR A 272 -23.09 -2.66 32.33
C THR A 272 -21.92 -1.65 32.28
N LYS A 273 -21.32 -1.40 31.11
CA LYS A 273 -20.13 -0.53 30.94
C LYS A 273 -20.35 0.70 30.04
N LEU A 274 -21.54 1.31 30.09
CA LEU A 274 -21.96 2.39 29.20
C LEU A 274 -20.93 3.52 28.99
N PHE A 275 -20.32 4.03 30.06
CA PHE A 275 -19.33 5.12 29.99
C PHE A 275 -17.96 4.71 29.44
N GLN A 276 -17.62 3.41 29.49
CA GLN A 276 -16.38 2.88 28.89
C GLN A 276 -16.57 2.53 27.40
N ILE A 277 -17.82 2.43 26.94
CA ILE A 277 -18.21 2.00 25.58
C ILE A 277 -18.26 3.17 24.59
N LEU A 278 -18.62 4.37 25.06
CA LEU A 278 -18.73 5.56 24.24
C LEU A 278 -17.35 6.20 23.98
N ASN A 279 -16.55 5.58 23.12
CA ASN A 279 -15.26 6.10 22.68
C ASN A 279 -15.32 6.62 21.24
N PHE A 280 -15.71 7.89 21.07
CA PHE A 280 -15.82 8.55 19.76
C PHE A 280 -14.47 9.02 19.18
N LYS A 281 -13.33 8.48 19.61
CA LYS A 281 -12.00 8.91 19.13
C LYS A 281 -11.85 8.72 17.61
N ALA A 282 -12.34 7.60 17.07
CA ALA A 282 -12.27 7.33 15.63
C ALA A 282 -13.14 8.32 14.84
N LEU A 283 -14.40 8.51 15.24
CA LEU A 283 -15.29 9.50 14.65
C LEU A 283 -14.74 10.93 14.74
N GLY A 284 -14.23 11.34 15.92
CA GLY A 284 -13.64 12.66 16.11
C GLY A 284 -12.41 12.89 15.23
N LEU A 285 -11.54 11.90 15.10
CA LEU A 285 -10.39 11.96 14.18
C LEU A 285 -10.84 12.07 12.72
N PHE A 286 -11.80 11.24 12.30
CA PHE A 286 -12.35 11.27 10.95
C PHE A 286 -12.97 12.62 10.59
N LEU A 287 -13.82 13.17 11.46
CA LEU A 287 -14.45 14.48 11.24
C LEU A 287 -13.42 15.61 11.20
N LYS A 288 -12.42 15.58 12.10
CA LYS A 288 -11.30 16.53 12.10
C LYS A 288 -10.54 16.48 10.78
N LEU A 289 -10.16 15.30 10.30
CA LEU A 289 -9.41 15.14 9.05
C LEU A 289 -10.26 15.50 7.83
N SER A 290 -11.54 15.14 7.83
CA SER A 290 -12.51 15.57 6.80
C SER A 290 -12.57 17.10 6.69
N PHE A 291 -12.59 17.81 7.82
CA PHE A 291 -12.56 19.27 7.82
C PHE A 291 -11.21 19.83 7.34
N LEU A 292 -10.10 19.37 7.91
CA LEU A 292 -8.76 19.92 7.62
C LEU A 292 -8.34 19.70 6.16
N THR A 293 -8.67 18.54 5.59
CA THR A 293 -8.41 18.19 4.18
C THR A 293 -9.43 18.80 3.20
N ARG A 294 -10.44 19.54 3.69
CA ARG A 294 -11.58 20.03 2.89
C ARG A 294 -12.26 18.91 2.10
N LEU A 295 -12.64 17.85 2.81
CA LEU A 295 -13.24 16.63 2.24
C LEU A 295 -12.33 16.00 1.19
N GLY A 296 -11.04 15.84 1.51
CA GLY A 296 -10.05 15.22 0.64
C GLY A 296 -9.60 16.08 -0.55
N SER A 297 -9.94 17.37 -0.61
CA SER A 297 -9.51 18.22 -1.73
C SER A 297 -8.05 18.68 -1.63
N ARG A 298 -7.41 18.49 -0.46
CA ARG A 298 -6.01 18.84 -0.23
C ARG A 298 -5.37 17.91 0.82
N SER A 299 -4.06 17.72 0.69
CA SER A 299 -3.20 17.12 1.72
C SER A 299 -2.98 18.09 2.88
N LEU A 300 -2.64 17.57 4.06
CA LEU A 300 -2.20 18.33 5.23
C LEU A 300 -0.70 18.62 5.23
N ARG A 301 0.07 17.93 4.38
CA ARG A 301 1.54 18.01 4.24
C ARG A 301 1.98 18.22 2.79
#